data_AF-A0A6P0IRL7-F1
#
_entry.id   AF-A0A6P0IRL7-F1
#
_cell.length_a   1.000
_cell.length_b   1.000
_cell.length_c   1.000
_cell.angle_alpha   90.00
_cell.angle_beta   90.00
_cell.angle_gamma   90.00
#
_symmetry.space_group_name_H-M   'P 1'
#
loop_
_entity.id
_entity.type
_entity.pdbx_description
1 polymer ?
#
loop_
_entity_poly.entity_id
_entity_poly.type
_entity_poly.pdbx_seq_one_letter_code
_entity_poly.pdbx_strand_id
1 'polypeptide(L)' 'MSREFNVIIERDADGYFVASVPTLKGCHTQAKSLDELMERIREAIGRRPRYANALCLEFE' A
#
# COMPACT_ATOMS: atom_id res chain seq x y z
N MET A 1 5.93 -7.90 19.20
CA MET A 1 6.47 -8.46 17.95
C MET A 1 6.39 -7.40 16.87
N SER A 2 7.53 -6.89 16.42
CA SER A 2 7.62 -6.10 15.19
C SER A 2 7.30 -7.00 14.01
N ARG A 3 6.41 -6.56 13.12
CA ARG A 3 6.15 -7.22 11.84
C ARG A 3 6.77 -6.35 10.77
N GLU A 4 7.77 -6.90 10.09
CA GLU A 4 8.37 -6.27 8.92
C GLU A 4 7.56 -6.68 7.70
N PHE A 5 7.21 -5.70 6.87
CA PHE A 5 6.49 -5.90 5.63
C PHE A 5 7.35 -5.34 4.51
N ASN A 6 7.56 -6.16 3.47
CA ASN A 6 8.19 -5.68 2.25
C ASN A 6 7.14 -4.90 1.46
N VAL A 7 7.45 -3.64 1.16
CA VAL A 7 6.64 -2.75 0.34
C VAL A 7 7.42 -2.44 -0.91
N ILE A 8 6.83 -2.69 -2.07
CA ILE A 8 7.39 -2.34 -3.38
C ILE A 8 6.73 -1.02 -3.76
N ILE A 9 7.52 0.03 -4.00
CA ILE A 9 7.03 1.34 -4.42
C ILE A 9 7.53 1.61 -5.83
N GLU A 10 6.60 1.81 -6.74
CA GLU A 10 6.85 2.17 -8.13
C GLU A 10 6.34 3.59 -8.37
N ARG A 11 7.06 4.34 -9.22
CA ARG A 11 6.65 5.68 -9.61
C ARG A 11 6.36 5.68 -11.11
N ASP A 12 5.18 6.15 -11.46
CA ASP A 12 4.75 6.27 -12.85
C ASP A 12 5.26 7.57 -13.50
N ALA A 13 5.21 7.64 -14.83
CA ALA A 13 5.58 8.78 -15.65
C ALA A 13 4.76 10.04 -15.32
N ASP A 14 3.50 9.86 -14.92
CA ASP A 14 2.60 10.94 -14.47
C ASP A 14 2.92 11.44 -13.04
N GLY A 15 3.95 10.87 -12.39
CA GLY A 15 4.40 11.27 -11.05
C GLY A 15 3.59 10.68 -9.91
N TYR A 16 2.70 9.72 -10.19
CA TYR A 16 2.00 8.93 -9.18
C TYR A 16 2.92 7.86 -8.57
N PHE A 17 2.69 7.55 -7.30
CA PHE A 17 3.36 6.48 -6.58
C PHE A 17 2.40 5.34 -6.32
N VAL A 18 2.78 4.14 -6.70
CA VAL A 18 2.04 2.90 -6.50
C VAL A 18 2.84 2.03 -5.55
N ALA A 19 2.29 1.73 -4.38
CA ALA A 19 2.82 0.75 -3.45
C ALA A 19 2.09 -0.58 -3.59
N SER A 20 2.83 -1.68 -3.47
CA SER A 20 2.29 -3.03 -3.38
C SER A 20 2.97 -3.81 -2.27
N VAL A 21 2.17 -4.57 -1.51
CA VAL A 21 2.67 -5.38 -0.41
C VAL A 21 2.48 -6.86 -0.76
N PRO A 22 3.50 -7.55 -1.30
CA PRO A 22 3.37 -8.95 -1.74
C PRO A 22 2.97 -9.92 -0.60
N THR A 23 3.29 -9.57 0.65
CA THR A 23 2.87 -10.35 1.83
C THR A 23 1.38 -10.21 2.16
N LEU A 24 0.70 -9.18 1.65
CA LEU A 24 -0.73 -8.94 1.79
C LEU A 24 -1.37 -9.02 0.40
N LYS A 25 -1.82 -10.20 0.00
CA LYS A 25 -2.47 -10.40 -1.30
C LYS A 25 -3.65 -9.43 -1.45
N GLY A 26 -3.61 -8.61 -2.51
CA GLY A 26 -4.66 -7.64 -2.83
C GLY A 26 -4.54 -6.27 -2.14
N CYS A 27 -3.46 -6.02 -1.40
CA CYS A 27 -3.17 -4.68 -0.87
C CYS A 27 -2.21 -3.95 -1.81
N HIS A 28 -2.79 -3.19 -2.72
CA HIS A 28 -2.12 -2.14 -3.46
C HIS A 28 -2.45 -0.80 -2.79
N THR A 29 -1.68 0.26 -3.00
CA THR A 29 -2.04 1.61 -2.57
C THR A 29 -1.46 2.60 -3.58
N GLN A 30 -2.21 3.59 -4.03
CA GLN A 30 -1.70 4.64 -4.92
C GLN A 30 -1.86 6.01 -4.27
N ALA A 31 -0.86 6.88 -4.47
CA ALA A 31 -0.88 8.25 -3.98
C ALA A 31 -0.05 9.18 -4.87
N LYS A 32 -0.30 10.49 -4.80
CA LYS A 32 0.51 11.50 -5.51
C LYS A 32 1.80 11.87 -4.76
N SER A 33 1.88 11.50 -3.48
CA SER A 33 2.99 11.82 -2.59
C SER A 33 3.41 10.60 -1.78
N LEU A 34 4.72 10.48 -1.54
CA LEU A 34 5.29 9.43 -0.70
C LEU A 34 4.76 9.49 0.75
N ASP A 35 4.56 10.69 1.31
CA ASP A 35 4.04 10.82 2.69
C ASP A 35 2.62 10.25 2.83
N GLU A 36 1.72 10.61 1.91
CA GLU A 36 0.35 10.10 1.88
C GLU A 36 0.32 8.58 1.69
N LEU A 37 1.19 8.06 0.81
CA LEU A 37 1.35 6.63 0.58
C LEU A 37 1.74 5.90 1.87
N MET A 38 2.74 6.42 2.58
CA MET A 38 3.26 5.82 3.81
C MET A 38 2.24 5.87 4.95
N GLU A 39 1.46 6.95 5.06
CA GLU A 39 0.39 7.08 6.04
C GLU A 39 -0.69 6.01 5.82
N ARG A 40 -1.19 5.89 4.58
CA ARG A 40 -2.19 4.87 4.20
C ARG A 40 -1.70 3.45 4.45
N ILE A 41 -0.45 3.14 4.12
CA ILE A 41 0.14 1.82 4.35
C ILE A 41 0.27 1.52 5.84
N ARG A 42 0.69 2.49 6.65
CA ARG A 42 0.77 2.33 8.11
C ARG A 42 -0.61 2.09 8.71
N GLU A 43 -1.64 2.78 8.24
CA GLU A 43 -3.01 2.54 8.67
C GLU A 43 -3.51 1.14 8.24
N ALA A 44 -3.22 0.73 7.00
CA ALA A 44 -3.60 -0.59 6.48
C ALA A 44 -2.92 -1.74 7.24
N ILE A 45 -1.64 -1.58 7.60
CA ILE A 45 -0.88 -2.55 8.40
C ILE A 45 -1.35 -2.55 9.87
N GLY A 46 -1.61 -1.36 10.43
CA GLY A 46 -2.04 -1.18 11.82
C GLY A 46 -3.44 -1.75 12.07
N ARG A 47 -4.36 -1.57 11.12
CA ARG A 47 -5.68 -2.20 11.12
C ARG A 47 -5.57 -3.64 10.69
N ARG A 48 -5.10 -4.53 11.58
CA ARG A 48 -5.07 -6.00 11.44
C ARG A 48 -6.27 -6.50 10.61
N PRO A 49 -6.11 -6.70 9.31
CA PRO A 49 -7.25 -7.01 8.47
C PRO A 49 -7.19 -8.51 8.29
N ARG A 50 -8.11 -9.21 8.95
CA ARG A 50 -8.22 -10.68 8.85
C ARG A 50 -8.39 -11.12 7.38
N TYR A 51 -8.83 -10.19 6.52
CA TYR A 51 -8.76 -10.18 5.07
C TYR A 51 -8.67 -8.71 4.61
N ALA A 52 -7.46 -8.15 4.38
CA ALA A 52 -7.35 -6.80 3.79
C ALA A 52 -7.60 -6.89 2.30
N ASN A 53 -8.86 -6.78 1.96
CA ASN A 53 -9.28 -6.24 0.68
C ASN A 53 -9.22 -4.70 0.74
N ALA A 54 -8.36 -4.17 1.61
CA ALA A 54 -8.43 -2.81 2.10
C ALA A 54 -7.46 -1.95 1.30
N LEU A 55 -8.07 -1.15 0.44
CA LEU A 55 -7.56 0.11 -0.11
C LEU A 55 -6.56 0.04 -1.27
N CYS A 56 -6.93 -0.58 -2.40
CA CYS A 56 -6.83 0.12 -3.69
C CYS A 56 -7.73 -0.46 -4.77
N LEU A 57 -8.72 0.33 -5.14
CA LEU A 57 -8.91 0.74 -6.53
C LEU A 57 -7.62 1.52 -6.90
N GLU A 58 -6.90 1.32 -8.01
CA GLU A 58 -7.36 1.02 -9.37
C GLU A 58 -6.28 0.24 -10.16
N PHE A 59 -6.54 -1.01 -10.54
CA PHE A 59 -6.04 -1.60 -11.78
C PHE A 59 -7.14 -2.61 -12.18
N GLU A 60 -8.10 -2.11 -12.95
CA GLU A 60 -9.45 -2.65 -13.30
C GLU A 60 -10.56 -2.57 -12.24
#